data_AF-A0A2E8JRD5-F1
#
_entry.id   AF-A0A2E8JRD5-F1
#
_cell.length_a   1.000
_cell.length_b   1.000
_cell.length_c   1.000
_cell.angle_alpha   90.00
_cell.angle_beta   90.00
_cell.angle_gamma   90.00
#
_symmetry.space_group_name_H-M   'P 1'
#
loop_
_entity.id
_entity.type
_entity.pdbx_description
1 polymer ?
#
loop_
_entity_poly.entity_id
_entity_poly.type
_entity_poly.pdbx_seq_one_letter_code
_entity_poly.pdbx_strand_id
1 'polypeptide(L)' 'MKKTDIAMIILIASVSIIVAFFATNAFFGDTATEDVTVKTVDPITDEIAEPDPRIFNEEAINPSVEVQVGSSEQ' A
#
# COMPACT_ATOMS: atom_id res chain seq x y z
N MET A 1 2.00 -11.40 -57.66
CA MET A 1 0.72 -11.64 -56.95
C MET A 1 -0.36 -10.84 -57.63
N LYS A 2 -1.52 -11.45 -57.91
CA LYS A 2 -2.66 -10.71 -58.46
C LYS A 2 -3.12 -9.70 -57.40
N LYS A 3 -3.72 -8.58 -57.83
CA LYS A 3 -4.27 -7.58 -56.89
C LYS A 3 -5.24 -8.22 -55.89
N THR A 4 -5.95 -9.25 -56.33
CA THR A 4 -6.84 -10.09 -55.52
C THR A 4 -6.10 -10.86 -54.42
N ASP A 5 -4.90 -11.41 -54.71
CA ASP A 5 -4.12 -12.16 -53.71
C ASP A 5 -3.66 -11.22 -52.59
N ILE A 6 -3.23 -10.01 -52.94
CA ILE A 6 -2.82 -8.98 -51.98
C ILE A 6 -4.01 -8.54 -51.12
N ALA A 7 -5.17 -8.31 -51.73
CA ALA A 7 -6.39 -7.97 -51.00
C ALA A 7 -6.81 -9.08 -50.01
N MET A 8 -6.63 -10.34 -50.39
CA MET A 8 -6.95 -11.49 -49.53
C MET A 8 -6.02 -11.58 -48.33
N ILE A 9 -4.72 -11.38 -48.54
CA ILE A 9 -3.73 -11.38 -47.46
C ILE A 9 -4.04 -10.26 -46.46
N ILE A 10 -4.34 -9.05 -46.94
CA ILE A 10 -4.70 -7.92 -46.08
C ILE A 10 -5.95 -8.25 -45.26
N LEU A 11 -6.98 -8.82 -45.88
CA LEU A 11 -8.22 -9.20 -45.19
C LEU A 11 -7.96 -10.22 -44.08
N ILE A 12 -7.20 -11.27 -44.36
CA ILE A 12 -6.85 -12.30 -43.38
C ILE A 12 -6.02 -11.69 -42.24
N ALA A 13 -5.05 -10.83 -42.55
CA ALA A 13 -4.24 -10.15 -41.55
C ALA A 13 -5.09 -9.25 -40.63
N SER A 14 -6.01 -8.46 -41.19
CA SER A 14 -6.91 -7.60 -40.42
C SER A 14 -7.80 -8.40 -39.47
N VAL A 15 -8.41 -9.50 -39.94
CA VAL A 15 -9.23 -10.37 -39.10
C VAL A 15 -8.39 -11.01 -37.99
N SER A 16 -7.17 -11.42 -38.31
CA SER A 16 -6.27 -12.05 -37.34
C SER A 16 -5.89 -11.11 -36.19
N ILE A 17 -5.64 -9.82 -36.50
CA ILE A 17 -5.34 -8.79 -35.49
C ILE A 17 -6.55 -8.57 -34.57
N ILE A 18 -7.76 -8.50 -35.13
CA ILE A 18 -8.99 -8.32 -34.34
C ILE A 18 -9.16 -9.50 -33.36
N VAL A 19 -9.05 -10.73 -33.87
CA VAL A 19 -9.18 -11.94 -33.04
C VAL A 19 -8.10 -11.98 -31.96
N ALA A 20 -6.85 -11.66 -32.30
CA ALA A 20 -5.74 -11.65 -31.35
C ALA A 20 -5.95 -10.60 -30.23
N PHE A 21 -6.46 -9.41 -30.55
CA PHE A 21 -6.76 -8.38 -29.57
C PHE A 21 -7.80 -8.86 -28.55
N PHE A 22 -8.93 -9.40 -29.02
CA PHE A 22 -9.98 -9.90 -28.12
C PHE A 22 -9.53 -11.13 -27.33
N ALA A 23 -8.78 -12.04 -27.94
CA ALA A 23 -8.24 -13.20 -27.24
C ALA A 23 -7.29 -12.75 -26.11
N THR A 24 -6.34 -11.85 -26.41
CA THR A 24 -5.40 -11.34 -25.41
C THR A 24 -6.13 -10.63 -24.28
N ASN A 25 -7.09 -9.77 -24.59
CA ASN A 25 -7.88 -9.06 -23.57
C ASN A 25 -8.72 -10.02 -22.70
N ALA A 26 -9.24 -11.11 -23.29
CA ALA A 26 -10.00 -12.12 -22.55
C ALA A 26 -9.11 -13.00 -21.65
N PHE A 27 -7.90 -13.34 -22.09
CA PHE A 27 -6.97 -14.18 -21.33
C PHE A 27 -6.19 -13.42 -20.26
N PHE A 28 -5.74 -12.21 -20.55
CA PHE A 28 -4.89 -11.42 -19.66
C PHE A 28 -5.68 -10.39 -18.83
N GLY A 29 -6.96 -10.15 -19.15
CA GLY A 29 -7.80 -9.19 -18.43
C GLY A 29 -7.28 -7.76 -18.55
N ASP A 30 -7.75 -6.90 -17.65
CA ASP A 30 -7.27 -5.53 -17.52
C ASP A 30 -5.99 -5.53 -16.66
N THR A 31 -4.83 -5.29 -17.27
CA THR A 31 -3.55 -5.18 -16.54
C THR A 31 -3.46 -3.90 -15.69
N ALA A 32 -4.54 -3.11 -15.61
CA ALA A 32 -4.54 -1.80 -14.99
C ALA A 32 -4.29 -1.83 -13.47
N THR A 33 -4.56 -2.94 -12.79
CA THR A 33 -4.34 -3.06 -11.35
C THR A 33 -3.98 -4.49 -10.99
N GLU A 34 -2.69 -4.81 -11.03
CA GLU A 34 -2.18 -5.93 -10.26
C GLU A 34 -2.27 -5.52 -8.78
N ASP A 35 -3.14 -6.18 -8.02
CA ASP A 35 -3.32 -5.90 -6.59
C ASP A 35 -2.05 -6.30 -5.83
N VAL A 36 -1.11 -5.36 -5.73
CA VAL A 36 0.11 -5.52 -4.95
C VAL A 36 -0.17 -5.31 -3.48
N THR A 37 0.07 -6.35 -2.67
CA THR A 37 0.00 -6.24 -1.21
C THR A 37 1.19 -5.40 -0.72
N VAL A 38 0.92 -4.13 -0.43
CA VAL A 38 1.90 -3.22 0.18
C VAL A 38 1.74 -3.19 1.68
N LYS A 39 2.84 -2.93 2.40
CA LYS A 39 2.77 -2.69 3.85
C LYS A 39 2.08 -1.35 4.09
N THR A 40 0.86 -1.38 4.61
CA THR A 40 0.16 -0.21 5.12
C THR A 40 0.54 0.01 6.58
N VAL A 41 0.68 1.27 6.99
CA VAL A 41 0.89 1.64 8.40
C VAL A 41 -0.48 1.73 9.07
N ASP A 42 -0.57 1.32 10.33
CA ASP A 42 -1.79 1.47 11.13
C ASP A 42 -2.16 2.95 11.27
N PRO A 43 -3.45 3.30 11.23
CA PRO A 43 -3.89 4.68 11.41
C PRO A 43 -3.50 5.17 12.81
N ILE A 44 -3.03 6.41 12.89
CA ILE A 44 -2.78 7.06 14.18
C ILE A 44 -4.14 7.34 14.81
N THR A 45 -4.46 6.63 15.90
CA THR A 45 -5.67 6.85 16.68
C THR A 45 -5.45 8.01 17.65
N ASP A 46 -6.49 8.81 17.88
CA ASP A 46 -6.54 9.85 18.92
C ASP A 46 -6.95 9.29 20.29
N GLU A 47 -7.08 7.97 20.40
CA GLU A 47 -7.36 7.25 21.64
C GLU A 47 -6.21 7.46 22.64
N ILE A 48 -6.45 8.33 23.62
CA ILE A 48 -5.60 8.52 24.79
C ILE A 48 -6.15 7.64 25.91
N ALA A 49 -5.41 6.60 26.29
CA ALA A 49 -5.77 5.76 27.42
C ALA A 49 -5.64 6.56 28.72
N GLU A 50 -6.70 6.58 29.54
CA GLU A 50 -6.66 7.19 30.86
C GLU A 50 -5.68 6.42 31.77
N PRO A 51 -4.86 7.13 32.57
CA PRO A 51 -3.92 6.49 33.48
C PRO A 51 -4.67 5.73 34.59
N ASP A 52 -4.09 4.62 35.09
CA ASP A 52 -4.69 3.84 36.17
C ASP A 52 -4.84 4.72 37.43
N PRO A 53 -6.07 4.98 37.90
CA PRO A 53 -6.31 5.89 39.02
C PRO A 53 -5.74 5.36 40.34
N ARG A 54 -5.43 4.06 40.44
CA ARG A 54 -4.77 3.48 41.62
C ARG A 54 -3.31 3.90 41.73
N ILE A 55 -2.70 4.27 40.60
CA ILE A 55 -1.29 4.70 40.52
C ILE A 55 -1.20 6.21 40.40
N PHE A 56 -2.04 6.82 39.54
CA PHE A 56 -2.05 8.25 39.27
C PHE A 56 -3.19 8.93 40.04
N ASN A 57 -2.98 9.12 41.34
CA ASN A 57 -3.89 9.86 42.22
C ASN A 57 -3.13 10.84 43.13
N GLU A 58 -3.85 11.77 43.74
CA GLU A 58 -3.30 12.82 44.61
C GLU A 58 -2.69 12.26 45.90
N GLU A 59 -3.13 11.08 46.34
CA GLU A 59 -2.63 10.41 47.54
C GLU A 59 -1.40 9.52 47.24
N ALA A 60 -1.00 9.41 45.97
CA ALA A 60 0.11 8.56 45.56
C ALA A 60 1.46 9.12 46.03
N ILE A 61 2.29 8.25 46.61
CA ILE A 61 3.66 8.61 47.00
C ILE A 61 4.50 8.77 45.74
N ASN A 62 5.07 9.95 45.54
CA ASN A 62 5.96 10.21 44.41
C ASN A 62 7.25 9.38 44.55
N PRO A 63 7.50 8.40 43.65
CA PRO A 63 8.70 7.55 43.73
C PRO A 63 9.95 8.22 43.13
N SER A 64 9.84 9.42 42.56
CA SER A 64 10.98 10.12 41.97
C SER A 64 11.95 10.59 43.04
N VAL A 65 13.24 10.30 42.85
CA VAL A 65 14.33 10.87 43.65
C VAL A 65 14.93 12.01 42.85
N GLU A 66 14.94 13.21 43.42
CA GLU A 66 15.66 14.34 42.83
C GLU A 66 17.16 14.07 42.91
N VAL A 67 17.81 13.99 41.74
CA VAL A 67 19.27 13.83 41.67
C VAL A 67 19.86 15.13 41.17
N GLN A 68 20.60 15.81 42.03
CA GLN A 68 21.29 17.04 41.68
C GLN A 68 22.63 16.69 41.03
N VAL A 69 22.70 16.78 39.70
CA VAL A 69 23.96 16.57 38.96
C VAL A 69 24.75 17.87 38.99
N GLY A 70 25.83 17.88 39.79
CA GLY A 70 26.75 19.01 39.90
C GLY A 70 26.84 19.57 41.31
N SER A 71 27.39 18.81 42.25
CA SER A 71 28.11 19.40 43.37
C SER A 71 29.49 19.80 42.84
N SER A 72 29.72 21.10 42.66
CA SER A 72 31.08 21.64 42.58
C SER A 72 31.86 21.16 43.79
N GLU A 73 32.89 20.36 43.54
CA GLU A 73 33.96 20.08 44.50
C GLU A 73 34.48 21.42 45.05
N GLN A 74 34.30 21.63 46.36
CA GLN A 74 35.11 22.51 47.19
C GLN A 74 35.37 21.80 48.51
#